data_AF-A0A916RB98-F1
#
_entry.id   AF-A0A916RB98-F1
#
_cell.length_a   1.000
_cell.length_b   1.000
_cell.length_c   1.000
_cell.angle_alpha   90.00
_cell.angle_beta   90.00
_cell.angle_gamma   90.00
#
_symmetry.space_group_name_H-M   'P 1'
#
loop_
_entity.id
_entity.type
_entity.pdbx_description
1 polymer ?
#
loop_
_entity_poly.entity_id
_entity_poly.type
_entity_poly.pdbx_seq_one_letter_code
_entity_poly.pdbx_strand_id
1 'polypeptide(L)'
;MLNEAAEFGIASGLTIPIHDLRGGFAALTFAADERNPAFLRAAEKYELALQLMATCFHVEVRRTTADDQTIDGIRLTPREYECLQWAVTGKSTYDIATILGIRRRTVAFHLDNTKEKLGVRTINQAVARFSASRRITRR
;
A
#
# COMPACT_ATOMS: atom_id res chain seq x y z
N MET A 1 20.48 -5.12 22.46
CA MET A 1 20.04 -4.78 21.09
C MET A 1 20.84 -5.47 19.98
N LEU A 2 22.05 -5.06 19.59
CA LEU A 2 22.78 -5.75 18.49
C LEU A 2 23.21 -7.20 18.82
N ASN A 3 23.46 -7.51 20.09
CA ASN A 3 23.86 -8.85 20.52
C ASN A 3 22.68 -9.85 20.53
N GLU A 4 21.46 -9.38 20.80
CA GLU A 4 20.25 -10.23 20.83
C GLU A 4 19.89 -10.73 19.44
N ALA A 5 20.01 -9.88 18.40
CA ALA A 5 19.72 -10.29 17.03
C ALA A 5 20.66 -11.42 16.54
N ALA A 6 21.93 -11.39 16.98
CA ALA A 6 22.90 -12.42 16.65
C ALA A 6 22.54 -13.79 17.28
N GLU A 7 21.91 -13.81 18.46
CA GLU A 7 21.40 -15.04 19.09
C GLU A 7 20.29 -15.70 18.24
N PHE A 8 19.62 -14.94 17.38
CA PHE A 8 18.64 -15.43 16.41
C PHE A 8 19.19 -15.57 14.97
N GLY A 9 20.52 -15.58 14.80
CA GLY A 9 21.14 -15.77 13.49
C GLY A 9 21.14 -14.52 12.59
N ILE A 10 20.98 -13.33 13.16
CA ILE A 10 21.08 -12.05 12.45
C ILE A 10 22.33 -11.32 12.93
N ALA A 11 23.49 -11.77 12.47
CA ALA A 11 24.79 -11.22 12.86
C ALA A 11 25.31 -10.16 11.86
N SER A 12 24.83 -10.20 10.62
CA SER A 12 25.12 -9.21 9.58
C SER A 12 23.98 -9.10 8.56
N GLY A 13 24.01 -8.08 7.72
CA GLY A 13 22.99 -7.90 6.70
C GLY A 13 23.08 -6.60 5.92
N LEU A 14 22.16 -6.44 4.96
CA LEU A 14 21.97 -5.23 4.15
C LEU A 14 20.49 -4.85 4.20
N THR A 15 20.20 -3.58 4.47
CA THR A 15 18.84 -3.03 4.40
C THR A 15 18.75 -2.03 3.26
N ILE A 16 17.81 -2.27 2.36
CA ILE A 16 17.55 -1.43 1.19
C ILE A 16 16.25 -0.65 1.44
N PRO A 17 16.32 0.69 1.60
CA PRO A 17 15.12 1.49 1.77
C PRO A 17 14.37 1.61 0.45
N ILE A 18 13.04 1.52 0.53
CA ILE A 18 12.12 1.65 -0.61
C ILE A 18 11.13 2.76 -0.27
N HIS A 19 11.16 3.83 -1.06
CA HIS A 19 10.15 4.87 -1.04
C HIS A 19 9.17 4.62 -2.17
N ASP A 20 7.92 4.29 -1.85
CA ASP A 20 6.91 4.03 -2.88
C ASP A 20 6.27 5.33 -3.38
N LEU A 21 5.69 5.28 -4.59
CA LEU A 21 5.05 6.45 -5.22
C LEU A 21 3.76 6.91 -4.53
N ARG A 22 3.25 6.11 -3.58
CA ARG A 22 2.12 6.43 -2.69
C ARG A 22 2.61 7.00 -1.35
N GLY A 23 3.91 7.27 -1.25
CA GLY A 23 4.67 7.77 -0.12
C GLY A 23 4.85 6.79 1.04
N GLY A 24 4.43 5.53 0.87
CA GLY A 24 4.76 4.49 1.82
C GLY A 24 6.28 4.29 1.90
N PHE A 25 6.76 4.05 3.11
CA PHE A 25 8.12 3.62 3.37
C PHE A 25 8.13 2.11 3.62
N ALA A 26 9.02 1.41 2.94
CA ALA A 26 9.31 0.00 3.17
C ALA A 26 10.82 -0.22 3.15
N ALA A 27 11.25 -1.37 3.65
CA ALA A 27 12.64 -1.77 3.53
C ALA A 27 12.71 -3.27 3.22
N LEU A 28 13.61 -3.64 2.32
CA LEU A 28 13.97 -5.04 2.10
C LEU A 28 15.30 -5.30 2.83
N THR A 29 15.29 -6.26 3.75
CA THR A 29 16.50 -6.62 4.51
C THR A 29 16.95 -8.03 4.16
N PHE A 30 18.22 -8.16 3.83
CA PHE A 30 18.93 -9.44 3.74
C PHE A 30 19.70 -9.63 5.04
N ALA A 31 19.41 -10.70 5.78
CA ALA A 31 20.09 -11.05 7.03
C ALA A 31 20.96 -12.30 6.82
N ALA A 32 22.09 -12.33 7.51
CA ALA A 32 23.01 -13.45 7.57
C ALA A 32 23.47 -13.70 9.02
N ASP A 33 23.75 -14.95 9.32
CA ASP A 33 24.23 -15.46 10.62
C ASP A 33 25.73 -15.23 10.85
N GLU A 34 26.46 -14.85 9.80
CA GLU A 34 27.88 -14.54 9.86
C GLU A 34 28.22 -13.18 9.25
N ARG A 35 29.28 -12.55 9.77
CA ARG A 35 29.85 -11.34 9.18
C ARG A 35 30.78 -11.70 8.03
N ASN A 36 30.31 -11.52 6.80
CA ASN A 36 31.10 -11.80 5.60
C ASN A 36 31.48 -10.51 4.85
N PRO A 37 32.76 -10.08 4.85
CA PRO A 37 33.20 -8.90 4.10
C PRO A 37 32.99 -9.01 2.58
N ALA A 38 32.99 -10.22 2.01
CA ALA A 38 32.72 -10.43 0.60
C ALA A 38 31.25 -10.14 0.25
N PHE A 39 30.32 -10.42 1.17
CA PHE A 39 28.92 -10.06 1.01
C PHE A 39 28.73 -8.53 0.94
N LEU A 40 29.36 -7.78 1.84
CA LEU A 40 29.28 -6.31 1.83
C LEU A 40 29.86 -5.71 0.53
N ARG A 41 31.01 -6.20 0.07
CA ARG A 41 31.60 -5.78 -1.21
C ARG A 41 30.71 -6.11 -2.41
N ALA A 42 30.05 -7.25 -2.39
CA ALA A 42 29.09 -7.62 -3.43
C ALA A 42 27.86 -6.70 -3.39
N ALA A 43 27.35 -6.38 -2.20
CA ALA A 43 26.24 -5.45 -2.02
C ALA A 43 26.55 -4.06 -2.58
N GLU A 44 27.74 -3.52 -2.29
CA GLU A 44 28.22 -2.25 -2.87
C GLU A 44 28.34 -2.34 -4.40
N LYS A 45 28.92 -3.43 -4.91
CA LYS A 45 29.10 -3.63 -6.36
C LYS A 45 27.77 -3.70 -7.11
N TYR A 46 26.73 -4.26 -6.50
CA TYR A 46 25.42 -4.50 -7.13
C TYR A 46 24.32 -3.59 -6.58
N GLU A 47 24.65 -2.47 -5.93
CA GLU A 47 23.71 -1.60 -5.22
C GLU A 47 22.50 -1.22 -6.08
N LEU A 48 22.72 -0.76 -7.32
CA LEU A 48 21.63 -0.37 -8.22
C LEU A 48 20.71 -1.56 -8.58
N ALA A 49 21.29 -2.73 -8.85
CA ALA A 49 20.52 -3.92 -9.17
C ALA A 49 19.67 -4.37 -7.97
N LEU A 50 20.25 -4.32 -6.77
CA LEU A 50 19.59 -4.63 -5.51
C LEU A 50 18.46 -3.63 -5.21
N GLN A 51 18.66 -2.33 -5.45
CA GLN A 51 17.62 -1.30 -5.33
C GLN A 51 16.44 -1.55 -6.29
N LEU A 52 16.74 -1.90 -7.54
CA LEU A 52 15.73 -2.25 -8.54
C LEU A 52 14.95 -3.51 -8.15
N MET A 53 15.66 -4.57 -7.72
CA MET A 53 15.03 -5.80 -7.23
C MET A 53 14.12 -5.53 -6.03
N ALA A 54 14.59 -4.77 -5.05
CA ALA A 54 13.81 -4.38 -3.88
C ALA A 54 12.54 -3.61 -4.25
N THR A 55 12.66 -2.68 -5.22
CA THR A 55 11.51 -1.91 -5.73
C THR A 55 10.52 -2.80 -6.47
N CYS A 56 10.98 -3.66 -7.38
CA CYS A 56 10.12 -4.59 -8.12
C CYS A 56 9.41 -5.57 -7.18
N PHE A 57 10.15 -6.14 -6.21
CA PHE A 57 9.58 -7.00 -5.18
C PHE A 57 8.52 -6.27 -4.36
N HIS A 58 8.81 -5.03 -3.93
CA HIS A 58 7.84 -4.22 -3.20
C HIS A 58 6.57 -3.95 -4.00
N VAL A 59 6.69 -3.63 -5.29
CA VAL A 59 5.52 -3.45 -6.17
C VAL A 59 4.70 -4.73 -6.25
N GLU A 60 5.34 -5.90 -6.34
CA GLU A 60 4.62 -7.18 -6.45
C GLU A 60 3.99 -7.63 -5.13
N VAL A 61 4.70 -7.47 -4.01
CA VAL A 61 4.13 -7.64 -2.67
C VAL A 61 2.96 -6.69 -2.50
N ARG A 62 3.10 -5.41 -2.82
CA ARG A 62 1.98 -4.47 -2.76
C ARG A 62 0.83 -4.86 -3.69
N ARG A 63 1.06 -5.44 -4.87
CA ARG A 63 -0.05 -5.90 -5.72
C ARG A 63 -0.84 -7.04 -5.08
N THR A 64 -0.14 -7.96 -4.44
CA THR A 64 -0.74 -9.15 -3.79
C THR A 64 -1.29 -8.86 -2.39
N THR A 65 -0.72 -7.87 -1.70
CA THR A 65 -1.10 -7.45 -0.34
C THR A 65 -1.83 -6.11 -0.29
N ALA A 66 -2.12 -5.45 -1.42
CA ALA A 66 -2.95 -4.23 -1.49
C ALA A 66 -4.41 -4.57 -1.24
N ASP A 67 -4.66 -5.08 -0.04
CA ASP A 67 -5.89 -4.95 0.69
C ASP A 67 -5.84 -3.70 1.58
N ASP A 68 -5.07 -2.67 1.17
CA ASP A 68 -5.08 -1.36 1.84
C ASP A 68 -6.32 -0.58 1.38
N GLN A 69 -7.48 -1.13 1.75
CA GLN A 69 -8.80 -0.53 1.65
C GLN A 69 -8.99 0.53 2.75
N THR A 70 -7.89 1.09 3.24
CA THR A 70 -7.86 2.02 4.36
C THR A 70 -7.82 3.46 3.86
N ILE A 71 -8.67 4.29 4.43
CA ILE A 71 -8.69 5.74 4.18
C ILE A 71 -8.71 6.39 5.55
N ASP A 72 -7.73 7.25 5.84
CA ASP A 72 -7.58 7.93 7.13
C ASP A 72 -7.62 6.95 8.33
N GLY A 73 -6.98 5.78 8.18
CA GLY A 73 -6.97 4.72 9.21
C GLY A 73 -8.25 3.88 9.30
N ILE A 74 -9.26 4.14 8.46
CA ILE A 74 -10.55 3.45 8.46
C ILE A 74 -10.56 2.41 7.34
N ARG A 75 -10.73 1.14 7.70
CA ARG A 75 -10.80 0.03 6.75
C ARG A 75 -12.20 -0.08 6.14
N LEU A 76 -12.27 0.05 4.82
CA LEU A 76 -13.45 -0.28 4.02
C LEU A 76 -13.44 -1.77 3.66
N THR A 77 -14.60 -2.29 3.29
CA THR A 77 -14.70 -3.60 2.62
C THR A 77 -14.23 -3.49 1.16
N PRO A 78 -13.93 -4.62 0.50
CA PRO A 78 -13.50 -4.60 -0.90
C PRO A 78 -14.50 -3.90 -1.81
N ARG A 79 -15.80 -4.14 -1.63
CA ARG A 79 -16.85 -3.54 -2.45
C ARG A 79 -17.09 -2.06 -2.17
N GLU A 80 -17.00 -1.64 -0.91
CA GLU A 80 -17.05 -0.22 -0.53
C GLU A 80 -15.90 0.55 -1.15
N TYR A 81 -14.68 -0.01 -1.09
CA TYR A 81 -13.48 0.59 -1.65
C TYR A 81 -13.54 0.65 -3.19
N GLU A 82 -13.91 -0.44 -3.86
CA GLU A 82 -14.09 -0.47 -5.33
C GLU A 82 -15.13 0.55 -5.79
N CYS A 83 -16.30 0.62 -5.14
CA CYS A 83 -17.33 1.59 -5.49
C CYS A 83 -16.82 3.03 -5.32
N LEU A 84 -16.11 3.32 -4.23
CA LEU A 84 -15.53 4.64 -4.00
C LEU A 84 -14.41 4.97 -5.00
N GLN A 85 -13.57 4.00 -5.37
CA GLN A 85 -12.53 4.18 -6.39
C GLN A 85 -13.12 4.64 -7.72
N TRP A 86 -14.20 4.00 -8.18
CA TRP A 86 -14.86 4.43 -9.41
C TRP A 86 -15.52 5.81 -9.25
N ALA A 87 -16.13 6.10 -8.11
CA ALA A 87 -16.69 7.43 -7.83
C ALA A 87 -15.61 8.53 -7.87
N VAL A 88 -14.40 8.26 -7.39
CA VAL A 88 -13.25 9.20 -7.47
C VAL A 88 -12.87 9.52 -8.92
N THR A 89 -13.06 8.58 -9.85
CA THR A 89 -12.85 8.81 -11.28
C THR A 89 -14.03 9.50 -11.99
N GLY A 90 -15.04 9.93 -11.24
CA GLY A 90 -16.21 10.66 -11.75
C GLY A 90 -17.32 9.77 -12.32
N LYS A 91 -17.28 8.45 -12.07
CA LYS A 91 -18.33 7.53 -12.55
C LYS A 91 -19.62 7.68 -11.76
N SER A 92 -20.76 7.64 -12.47
CA SER A 92 -22.07 7.64 -11.82
C SER A 92 -22.37 6.28 -11.19
N THR A 93 -23.31 6.23 -10.24
CA THR A 93 -23.77 4.95 -9.65
C THR A 93 -24.27 3.95 -10.69
N TYR A 94 -24.78 4.44 -11.83
CA TYR A 94 -25.19 3.60 -12.95
C TYR A 94 -23.97 2.99 -13.66
N ASP A 95 -22.98 3.80 -14.03
CA ASP A 95 -21.76 3.31 -14.69
C ASP A 95 -21.00 2.32 -13.79
N ILE A 96 -20.92 2.61 -12.49
CA ILE A 96 -20.28 1.73 -11.50
C ILE A 96 -21.00 0.38 -11.45
N ALA A 97 -22.34 0.39 -11.46
CA ALA A 97 -23.14 -0.82 -11.46
C ALA A 97 -22.87 -1.67 -12.71
N THR A 98 -22.79 -1.02 -13.88
CA THR A 98 -22.42 -1.68 -15.13
C THR A 98 -21.00 -2.25 -15.09
N ILE A 99 -20.02 -1.49 -14.61
CA ILE A 99 -18.61 -1.91 -14.52
C ILE A 99 -18.44 -3.11 -13.58
N LEU A 100 -19.09 -3.07 -12.41
CA LEU A 100 -18.93 -4.09 -11.37
C LEU A 100 -19.90 -5.28 -11.53
N GLY A 101 -20.81 -5.25 -12.51
CA GLY A 101 -21.79 -6.31 -12.74
C GLY A 101 -22.81 -6.47 -11.60
N ILE A 102 -23.14 -5.39 -10.88
CA ILE A 102 -24.09 -5.39 -9.76
C ILE A 102 -25.20 -4.38 -9.97
N ARG A 103 -26.27 -4.41 -9.16
CA ARG A 103 -27.39 -3.47 -9.28
C ARG A 103 -27.01 -2.08 -8.78
N ARG A 104 -27.55 -1.02 -9.40
CA ARG A 104 -27.38 0.38 -8.97
C ARG A 104 -27.69 0.59 -7.48
N ARG A 105 -28.74 -0.06 -6.96
CA ARG A 105 -29.08 -0.01 -5.52
C ARG A 105 -27.97 -0.57 -4.62
N THR A 106 -27.25 -1.59 -5.08
CA THR A 106 -26.17 -2.25 -4.34
C THR A 106 -24.94 -1.35 -4.31
N VAL A 107 -24.63 -0.68 -5.42
CA VAL A 107 -23.60 0.37 -5.43
C VAL A 107 -23.96 1.49 -4.45
N ALA A 108 -25.20 1.99 -4.49
CA ALA A 108 -25.65 3.05 -3.57
C ALA A 108 -25.48 2.63 -2.11
N PHE A 109 -25.88 1.40 -1.76
CA PHE A 109 -25.67 0.82 -0.44
C PHE A 109 -24.21 0.80 -0.01
N HIS A 110 -23.29 0.33 -0.86
CA HIS A 110 -21.86 0.35 -0.54
C HIS A 110 -21.32 1.78 -0.37
N LEU A 111 -21.75 2.73 -1.21
CA LEU A 111 -21.34 4.13 -1.07
C LEU A 111 -21.92 4.80 0.19
N ASP A 112 -23.11 4.40 0.62
CA ASP A 112 -23.72 4.86 1.87
C ASP A 112 -22.94 4.36 3.08
N ASN A 113 -22.60 3.07 3.12
CA ASN A 113 -21.75 2.51 4.18
C ASN A 113 -20.36 3.19 4.20
N THR A 114 -19.78 3.48 3.04
CA THR A 114 -18.52 4.21 2.94
C THR A 114 -18.62 5.61 3.56
N LYS A 115 -19.70 6.35 3.27
CA LYS A 115 -19.91 7.67 3.89
C LYS A 115 -20.03 7.58 5.40
N GLU A 116 -20.78 6.60 5.89
CA GLU A 116 -20.96 6.35 7.32
C GLU A 116 -19.63 6.03 8.00
N LYS A 117 -18.87 5.07 7.46
CA LYS A 117 -17.54 4.69 7.97
C LYS A 117 -16.57 5.86 8.01
N LEU A 118 -16.54 6.66 6.95
CA LEU A 118 -15.67 7.84 6.88
C LEU A 118 -16.22 9.04 7.68
N GLY A 119 -17.41 8.96 8.27
CA GLY A 119 -18.01 10.07 9.02
C GLY A 119 -18.27 11.32 8.17
N VAL A 120 -18.69 11.12 6.91
CA VAL A 120 -19.00 12.21 5.96
C VAL A 120 -20.45 12.13 5.49
N ARG A 121 -21.00 13.25 5.00
CA ARG A 121 -22.42 13.35 4.62
C ARG A 121 -22.67 13.11 3.14
N THR A 122 -21.66 13.37 2.30
CA THR A 122 -21.80 13.28 0.83
C THR A 122 -20.69 12.42 0.22
N ILE A 123 -20.98 11.85 -0.95
CA ILE A 123 -19.98 11.08 -1.70
C ILE A 123 -18.81 11.97 -2.12
N ASN A 124 -19.06 13.25 -2.42
CA ASN A 124 -18.00 14.20 -2.78
C ASN A 124 -17.03 14.44 -1.62
N GLN A 125 -17.52 14.47 -0.37
CA GLN A 125 -16.65 14.53 0.81
C GLN A 125 -15.82 13.24 0.95
N ALA A 126 -16.41 12.07 0.72
CA ALA A 126 -15.68 10.80 0.73
C ALA A 126 -14.59 10.74 -0.36
N VAL A 127 -14.90 11.22 -1.58
CA VAL A 127 -13.96 11.34 -2.70
C VAL A 127 -12.81 12.30 -2.38
N ALA A 128 -13.11 13.43 -1.74
CA ALA A 128 -12.09 14.39 -1.30
C ALA A 128 -11.14 13.77 -0.28
N ARG A 129 -11.66 13.03 0.72
CA ARG A 129 -10.83 12.30 1.70
C ARG A 129 -9.99 11.20 1.06
N PHE A 130 -10.58 10.39 0.18
CA PHE A 130 -9.84 9.37 -0.59
C PHE A 130 -8.67 9.98 -1.37
N SER A 131 -8.88 11.15 -1.97
CA SER A 131 -7.85 11.85 -2.74
C SER A 131 -6.78 12.48 -1.85
N ALA A 132 -7.16 12.94 -0.65
CA ALA A 132 -6.26 13.52 0.34
C ALA A 132 -5.40 12.46 1.04
N SER A 133 -5.96 11.29 1.39
CA SER A 133 -5.22 10.19 2.00
C SER A 133 -4.10 9.67 1.09
N ARG A 134 -4.27 9.80 -0.23
CA ARG A 134 -3.22 9.53 -1.23
C ARG A 134 -2.20 10.66 -1.43
N ARG A 135 -2.49 11.88 -0.96
CA ARG A 135 -1.63 13.08 -1.08
C ARG A 135 -0.81 13.40 0.17
N ILE A 136 -1.28 13.01 1.36
CA ILE A 136 -0.62 13.35 2.64
C ILE A 136 0.75 12.68 2.81
N THR A 137 1.04 11.65 2.03
CA THR A 137 2.32 10.95 2.04
C THR A 137 3.44 11.62 1.22
N ARG A 138 3.39 12.95 1.04
CA ARG A 138 4.31 13.72 0.19
C ARG A 138 5.07 14.84 0.92
N ARG A 139 5.26 14.73 2.23
CA ARG A 139 6.13 15.63 3.00
C ARG A 139 7.33 14.89 3.57
#